data_AF-A0A7K1NTG7-F1
#
_entry.id   AF-A0A7K1NTG7-F1
#
_cell.length_a   1.000
_cell.length_b   1.000
_cell.length_c   1.000
_cell.angle_alpha   90.00
_cell.angle_beta   90.00
_cell.angle_gamma   90.00
#
_symmetry.space_group_name_H-M   'P 1'
#
loop_
_entity.id
_entity.type
_entity.pdbx_description
1 polymer ?
#
loop_
_entity_poly.entity_id
_entity_poly.type
_entity_poly.pdbx_seq_one_letter_code
_entity_poly.pdbx_strand_id
1 'polypeptide(L)'
;MAIETASLELPPQSLVRPHWRSVSRDALAEGQDVRITDGGGYVTYGTIDCATPDGSLVWIVLKDLGERRIFHRNDGVTLEISA
;
A
#
# COMPACT_ATOMS: atom_id res chain seq x y z
N MET A 1 -48.83 -22.95 -2.00
CA MET A 1 -48.51 -22.56 -0.61
C MET A 1 -46.99 -22.61 -0.49
N ALA A 2 -46.38 -21.46 -0.20
CA ALA A 2 -44.96 -21.18 0.09
C ALA A 2 -43.86 -21.87 -0.74
N ILE A 3 -43.26 -21.11 -1.66
CA ILE A 3 -41.85 -21.31 -2.07
C ILE A 3 -40.99 -20.56 -1.06
N GLU A 4 -40.24 -21.30 -0.22
CA GLU A 4 -39.22 -20.70 0.64
C GLU A 4 -38.14 -20.08 -0.25
N THR A 5 -38.07 -18.76 -0.21
CA THR A 5 -37.00 -17.99 -0.83
C THR A 5 -35.77 -18.17 0.05
N ALA A 6 -34.88 -19.10 -0.32
CA ALA A 6 -33.57 -19.17 0.28
C ALA A 6 -32.82 -17.87 -0.07
N SER A 7 -32.72 -16.96 0.90
CA SER A 7 -31.83 -15.81 0.84
C SER A 7 -30.41 -16.33 0.67
N LEU A 8 -29.89 -16.18 -0.56
CA LEU A 8 -28.49 -16.42 -0.86
C LEU A 8 -27.70 -15.31 -0.15
N GLU A 9 -27.26 -15.57 1.09
CA GLU A 9 -26.26 -14.74 1.75
C GLU A 9 -24.98 -14.84 0.93
N LEU A 10 -24.77 -13.84 0.07
CA LEU A 10 -23.50 -13.66 -0.63
C LEU A 10 -22.39 -13.64 0.43
N PRO A 11 -21.31 -14.42 0.28
CA PRO A 11 -20.19 -14.32 1.21
C PRO A 11 -19.75 -12.85 1.26
N PRO A 12 -19.45 -12.29 2.45
CA PRO A 12 -18.96 -10.93 2.55
C PRO A 12 -17.77 -10.81 1.61
N GLN A 13 -17.92 -9.89 0.68
CA GLN A 13 -17.06 -9.63 -0.46
C GLN A 13 -15.61 -9.90 -0.06
N SER A 14 -15.00 -10.86 -0.76
CA SER A 14 -13.58 -11.23 -0.69
C SER A 14 -12.74 -10.13 -0.05
N LEU A 15 -12.39 -10.31 1.22
CA LEU A 15 -11.32 -9.55 1.86
C LEU A 15 -10.04 -9.97 1.13
N VAL A 16 -9.83 -9.42 -0.07
CA VAL A 16 -8.55 -9.43 -0.76
C VAL A 16 -7.64 -8.64 0.17
N ARG A 17 -7.00 -9.35 1.09
CA ARG A 17 -5.92 -8.78 1.87
C ARG A 17 -4.89 -8.39 0.82
N PRO A 18 -4.56 -7.09 0.66
CA PRO A 18 -3.56 -6.71 -0.30
C PRO A 18 -2.30 -7.51 0.02
N HIS A 19 -1.83 -8.32 -0.94
CA HIS A 19 -0.57 -9.00 -0.78
C HIS A 19 0.51 -7.94 -0.99
N TRP A 20 1.20 -7.62 0.09
CA TRP A 20 2.30 -6.67 0.07
C TRP A 20 3.53 -7.37 -0.46
N ARG A 21 4.20 -6.73 -1.42
CA ARG A 21 5.50 -7.19 -1.88
C ARG A 21 6.50 -6.04 -1.86
N SER A 22 7.70 -6.35 -1.39
CA SER A 22 8.84 -5.46 -1.53
C SER A 22 9.22 -5.34 -3.01
N VAL A 23 9.47 -4.12 -3.48
CA VAL A 23 9.92 -3.83 -4.84
C VAL A 23 11.12 -2.88 -4.81
N SER A 24 11.89 -2.87 -5.89
CA SER A 24 12.93 -1.86 -6.09
C SER A 24 12.30 -0.46 -6.12
N ARG A 25 12.96 0.54 -5.50
CA ARG A 25 12.42 1.91 -5.41
C ARG A 25 12.31 2.60 -6.77
N ASP A 26 13.15 2.22 -7.73
CA ASP A 26 13.08 2.66 -9.13
C ASP A 26 11.86 2.11 -9.90
N ALA A 27 11.18 1.09 -9.37
CA ALA A 27 9.96 0.52 -9.95
C ALA A 27 8.67 1.12 -9.37
N LEU A 28 8.77 2.10 -8.47
CA LEU A 28 7.62 2.75 -7.85
C LEU A 28 6.97 3.74 -8.82
N ALA A 29 5.67 3.56 -9.06
CA ALA A 29 4.86 4.44 -9.88
C ALA A 29 3.99 5.36 -9.02
N GLU A 30 3.78 6.57 -9.51
CA GLU A 30 2.82 7.52 -8.94
C GLU A 30 1.42 6.91 -8.82
N GLY A 31 0.73 7.23 -7.73
CA GLY A 31 -0.61 6.73 -7.42
C GLY A 31 -0.64 5.32 -6.82
N GLN A 32 0.49 4.61 -6.73
CA GLN A 32 0.52 3.30 -6.10
C GLN A 32 0.38 3.39 -4.58
N ASP A 33 -0.43 2.50 -4.04
CA ASP A 33 -0.53 2.30 -2.60
C ASP A 33 0.70 1.58 -2.06
N VAL A 34 1.26 2.14 -1.00
CA VAL A 34 2.53 1.70 -0.43
C VAL A 34 2.44 1.59 1.08
N ARG A 35 2.92 0.45 1.60
CA ARG A 35 3.16 0.22 3.01
C ARG A 35 4.63 0.49 3.31
N ILE A 36 4.88 1.23 4.39
CA ILE A 36 6.23 1.52 4.86
C ILE A 36 6.52 0.64 6.08
N THR A 37 7.64 -0.07 6.05
CA THR A 37 8.12 -0.90 7.15
C THR A 37 9.55 -0.55 7.55
N ASP A 38 9.90 -0.76 8.81
CA ASP A 38 11.25 -0.60 9.35
C ASP A 38 11.63 -1.88 10.10
N GLY A 39 12.73 -2.52 9.69
CA GLY A 39 13.12 -3.83 10.21
C GLY A 39 12.04 -4.92 10.11
N GLY A 40 11.10 -4.79 9.16
CA GLY A 40 9.93 -5.67 9.01
C GLY A 40 8.72 -5.31 9.87
N GLY A 41 8.84 -4.33 10.76
CA GLY A 41 7.73 -3.76 11.53
C GLY A 41 6.94 -2.74 10.70
N TYR A 42 5.62 -2.75 10.82
CA TYR A 42 4.78 -1.72 10.19
C TYR A 42 5.04 -0.35 10.81
N VAL A 43 5.26 0.65 9.95
CA VAL A 43 5.43 2.05 10.36
C VAL A 43 4.17 2.84 10.02
N THR A 44 3.81 2.88 8.75
CA THR A 44 2.63 3.63 8.25
C THR A 44 2.29 3.20 6.81
N TYR A 45 1.27 3.80 6.23
CA TYR A 45 0.77 3.54 4.89
C TYR A 45 0.46 4.84 4.15
N GLY A 46 0.63 4.83 2.84
CA GLY A 46 0.49 6.01 2.00
C GLY A 46 0.26 5.68 0.54
N THR A 47 0.29 6.73 -0.27
CA THR A 47 0.27 6.64 -1.74
C THR A 47 1.50 7.35 -2.29
N ILE A 48 2.16 6.74 -3.27
CA ILE A 48 3.31 7.33 -3.96
C ILE A 48 2.84 8.59 -4.70
N ASP A 49 3.44 9.73 -4.38
CA ASP A 49 3.21 10.98 -5.09
C ASP A 49 4.20 11.12 -6.25
N CYS A 50 5.49 10.90 -5.99
CA CYS A 50 6.50 10.82 -7.04
C CYS A 50 7.77 10.13 -6.53
N ALA A 51 8.65 9.72 -7.46
CA ALA A 51 9.96 9.17 -7.15
C ALA A 51 11.01 9.73 -8.12
N THR A 52 12.26 9.87 -7.67
CA THR A 52 13.36 10.10 -8.60
C THR A 52 13.58 8.87 -9.47
N PRO A 53 14.02 9.02 -10.73
CA PRO A 53 14.23 7.87 -11.64
C PRO A 53 15.20 6.81 -11.10
N ASP A 54 16.14 7.20 -10.25
CA ASP A 54 17.11 6.31 -9.58
C ASP A 54 16.57 5.70 -8.26
N GLY A 55 15.35 6.05 -7.85
CA GLY A 55 14.74 5.63 -6.60
C GLY A 55 15.49 6.10 -5.34
N SER A 56 16.34 7.12 -5.43
CA SER A 56 17.04 7.71 -4.27
C SER A 56 16.07 8.44 -3.34
N LEU A 57 15.10 9.16 -3.90
CA LEU A 57 14.06 9.87 -3.17
C LEU A 57 12.67 9.41 -3.62
N VAL A 58 11.79 9.22 -2.65
CA VAL A 58 10.37 8.89 -2.89
C VAL A 58 9.52 9.81 -2.01
N TRP A 59 8.55 10.47 -2.62
CA TRP A 59 7.55 11.28 -1.93
C TRP A 59 6.29 10.45 -1.75
N ILE A 60 5.79 10.41 -0.53
CA ILE A 60 4.61 9.63 -0.16
C ILE A 60 3.64 10.54 0.57
N VAL A 61 2.37 10.51 0.15
CA VAL A 61 1.28 11.10 0.92
C VAL A 61 0.82 10.06 1.94
N LEU A 62 1.07 10.34 3.22
CA LEU A 62 0.73 9.45 4.33
C LEU A 62 -0.76 9.56 4.64
N LYS A 63 -1.50 8.45 4.57
CA LYS A 63 -2.98 8.49 4.74
C LYS A 63 -3.39 8.76 6.19
N ASP A 64 -2.58 8.35 7.17
CA ASP A 64 -2.89 8.51 8.59
C ASP A 64 -2.70 9.96 9.07
N LEU A 65 -1.80 10.71 8.43
CA LEU A 65 -1.36 12.04 8.86
C LEU A 65 -1.81 13.16 7.90
N GLY A 66 -2.24 12.82 6.68
CA GLY A 66 -2.60 13.80 5.66
C GLY A 66 -1.43 14.66 5.18
N GLU A 67 -0.19 14.24 5.42
CA GLU A 67 1.01 14.97 5.05
C GLU A 67 1.79 14.26 3.94
N ARG A 68 2.54 15.04 3.17
CA ARG A 68 3.51 14.53 2.20
C ARG A 68 4.89 14.45 2.85
N ARG A 69 5.49 13.27 2.86
CA ARG A 69 6.82 13.03 3.43
C ARG A 69 7.79 12.50 2.36
N ILE A 70 9.05 12.90 2.48
CA ILE A 70 10.15 12.44 1.62
C ILE A 70 10.88 11.33 2.34
N PHE A 71 11.16 10.24 1.63
CA PHE A 71 11.99 9.13 2.12
C PHE A 71 13.22 8.98 1.21
N HIS A 72 14.40 9.00 1.80
CA HIS A 72 15.65 8.69 1.12
C HIS A 72 15.95 7.18 1.20
N ARG A 73 16.68 6.64 0.22
CA ARG A 73 17.02 5.20 0.16
C ARG A 73 17.76 4.71 1.40
N ASN A 74 18.51 5.61 2.04
CA ASN A 74 19.32 5.29 3.22
C ASN A 74 18.57 5.50 4.55
N ASP A 75 17.28 5.81 4.54
CA ASP A 75 16.49 6.00 5.77
C ASP A 75 16.19 4.69 6.50
N GLY A 76 16.60 3.54 5.94
CA GLY A 76 16.42 2.21 6.56
C GLY A 76 15.03 1.62 6.38
N VAL A 77 14.08 2.36 5.79
CA VAL A 77 12.72 1.88 5.54
C VAL A 77 12.62 1.03 4.27
N THR A 78 11.77 0.02 4.32
CA THR A 78 11.35 -0.77 3.16
C THR A 78 9.99 -0.27 2.67
N LEU A 79 9.85 -0.17 1.35
CA LEU A 79 8.61 0.20 0.69
C LEU A 79 8.01 -1.04 0.02
N GLU A 80 6.78 -1.39 0.41
CA GLU A 80 6.04 -2.53 -0.13
C GLU A 80 4.80 -2.03 -0.86
N ILE A 81 4.56 -2.48 -2.08
CA ILE A 81 3.36 -2.11 -2.83
C ILE A 81 2.30 -3.18 -2.72
N SER A 82 1.03 -2.78 -2.80
CA SER A 82 -0.07 -3.73 -3.02
C SER A 82 0.07 -4.31 -4.42
N ALA A 83 0.14 -5.63 -4.54
CA ALA A 83 0.18 -6.28 -5.84
C ALA A 83 -1.14 -6.95 -6.23
#